data_AF-A0A5J6MY23-F1
#
_entry.id   AF-A0A5J6MY23-F1
#
_cell.length_a   1.000
_cell.length_b   1.000
_cell.length_c   1.000
_cell.angle_alpha   90.00
_cell.angle_beta   90.00
_cell.angle_gamma   90.00
#
_symmetry.space_group_name_H-M   'P 1'
#
loop_
_entity.id
_entity.type
_entity.pdbx_description
1 polymer ?
#
loop_
_entity_poly.entity_id
_entity_poly.type
_entity_poly.pdbx_seq_one_letter_code
_entity_poly.pdbx_strand_id
1 'polypeptide(L)'
;MCMAGFFRQKQLHGSTCLSRRGALIGLGAFGLSIFHARNVLAQSSDLLQELTGAAANLVGAALTLPDEATLGNALYGRVIAMSGGTYHNTAIQQSIQRVAAPLIAASTRPEFQWEIVVLDDNAVNAWSLPGGKLAVNKGLLRYVANEDELAAVISHEIGHVDRSHALEEMKTERFTSSLSNSARGALASHTSGGAAIASTAVADALQEPMMKMATSGYSRSAEREADAYIFNVFAKSGNDPRKAPDFFRTLTQLAPHDTKGTTSLFSTYPDTMERIALLEEAAKSQPTHAPRNPSVAFNQIKSTFPTRMYYRRLG
;
A
#
# COMPACT_ATOMS: atom_id res chain seq x y z
N MET A 1 44.94 51.67 -48.86
CA MET A 1 44.21 51.92 -50.12
C MET A 1 42.74 51.59 -49.82
N CYS A 2 41.83 52.54 -49.53
CA CYS A 2 41.18 53.50 -50.46
C CYS A 2 40.64 52.76 -51.70
N MET A 3 39.36 52.76 -52.11
CA MET A 3 38.24 53.72 -52.06
C MET A 3 36.91 52.89 -52.02
N ALA A 4 35.77 53.29 -51.46
CA ALA A 4 34.92 54.49 -51.59
C ALA A 4 34.26 54.68 -52.97
N GLY A 5 32.93 54.63 -53.00
CA GLY A 5 32.06 55.17 -54.05
C GLY A 5 30.61 54.68 -53.94
N PHE A 6 29.54 55.44 -54.15
CA PHE A 6 29.20 56.85 -53.92
C PHE A 6 27.66 56.93 -54.18
N PHE A 7 26.91 57.66 -53.34
CA PHE A 7 25.63 58.36 -53.63
C PHE A 7 24.36 57.51 -53.88
N ARG A 8 23.14 57.88 -53.45
CA ARG A 8 22.55 59.21 -53.20
C ARG A 8 21.29 59.10 -52.33
N GLN A 9 21.15 59.99 -51.35
CA GLN A 9 19.92 60.28 -50.61
C GLN A 9 19.04 61.26 -51.41
N LYS A 10 17.72 61.06 -51.41
CA LYS A 10 16.73 62.12 -51.62
C LYS A 10 15.57 61.91 -50.63
N GLN A 11 15.44 62.87 -49.71
CA GLN A 11 14.26 63.07 -48.88
C GLN A 11 13.07 63.50 -49.74
N LEU A 12 11.84 63.19 -49.32
CA LEU A 12 10.68 64.07 -49.46
C LEU A 12 9.68 63.80 -48.31
N HIS A 13 9.13 64.89 -47.82
CA HIS A 13 8.26 65.04 -46.65
C HIS A 13 6.84 64.51 -46.90
N GLY A 14 6.13 64.14 -45.82
CA GLY A 14 4.71 63.85 -45.86
C GLY A 14 4.11 63.48 -44.51
N SER A 15 3.96 64.46 -43.62
CA SER A 15 3.06 64.36 -42.47
C SER A 15 1.61 64.26 -42.97
N THR A 16 0.82 63.30 -42.49
CA THR A 16 -0.52 63.47 -41.87
C THR A 16 -1.36 62.18 -41.84
N CYS A 17 -2.23 62.13 -40.83
CA CYS A 17 -3.42 61.28 -40.66
C CYS A 17 -3.25 59.87 -40.07
N LEU A 18 -3.26 59.81 -38.74
CA LEU A 18 -3.80 58.67 -37.98
C LEU A 18 -5.27 58.45 -38.36
N SER A 19 -5.56 57.35 -39.05
CA SER A 19 -6.90 56.81 -39.20
C SER A 19 -7.07 55.65 -38.22
N ARG A 20 -7.94 55.84 -37.23
CA ARG A 20 -8.50 54.76 -36.39
C ARG A 20 -9.24 53.77 -37.30
N ARG A 21 -8.65 52.61 -37.58
CA ARG A 21 -9.36 51.34 -37.90
C ARG A 21 -8.34 50.21 -38.06
N GLY A 22 -8.48 49.15 -37.28
CA GLY A 22 -7.81 47.87 -37.56
C GLY A 22 -7.00 47.21 -36.43
N ALA A 23 -7.31 47.43 -35.16
CA ALA A 23 -6.84 46.53 -34.09
C ALA A 23 -7.83 45.36 -33.96
N LEU A 24 -7.67 44.29 -34.76
CA LEU A 24 -8.42 43.03 -34.58
C LEU A 24 -7.87 41.86 -35.42
N ILE A 25 -6.57 41.60 -35.41
CA ILE A 25 -6.04 40.30 -35.86
C ILE A 25 -4.89 39.92 -34.92
N GLY A 26 -5.18 39.05 -33.95
CA GLY A 26 -4.17 38.61 -32.97
C GLY A 26 -4.69 37.80 -31.78
N LEU A 27 -6.00 37.54 -31.66
CA LEU A 27 -6.58 36.70 -30.60
C LEU A 27 -7.03 35.30 -31.08
N GLY A 28 -7.03 35.04 -32.39
CA GLY A 28 -7.50 33.77 -32.96
C GLY A 28 -6.51 32.60 -32.82
N ALA A 29 -5.20 32.86 -32.87
CA ALA A 29 -4.19 31.80 -32.86
C ALA A 29 -3.94 31.21 -31.46
N PHE A 30 -4.07 32.01 -30.39
CA PHE A 30 -3.97 31.54 -29.01
C PHE A 30 -5.24 30.79 -28.56
N GLY A 31 -6.43 31.24 -28.97
CA GLY A 31 -7.69 30.57 -28.67
C GLY A 31 -7.78 29.18 -29.31
N LEU A 32 -7.33 29.03 -30.57
CA LEU A 32 -7.39 27.74 -31.28
C LEU A 32 -6.38 26.73 -30.75
N SER A 33 -5.19 27.17 -30.32
CA SER A 33 -4.16 26.30 -29.73
C SER A 33 -4.50 25.89 -28.29
N ILE A 34 -5.11 26.78 -27.50
CA ILE A 34 -5.68 26.42 -26.19
C ILE A 34 -6.89 25.49 -26.37
N PHE A 35 -7.74 25.69 -27.37
CA PHE A 35 -8.88 24.80 -27.64
C PHE A 35 -8.45 23.43 -28.14
N HIS A 36 -7.45 23.35 -29.04
CA HIS A 36 -6.86 22.06 -29.46
C HIS A 36 -6.13 21.38 -28.30
N ALA A 37 -5.36 22.11 -27.48
CA ALA A 37 -4.74 21.54 -26.30
C ALA A 37 -5.77 21.04 -25.30
N ARG A 38 -6.87 21.78 -25.07
CA ARG A 38 -7.98 21.33 -24.20
C ARG A 38 -8.71 20.13 -24.77
N ASN A 39 -8.93 20.06 -26.08
CA ASN A 39 -9.56 18.89 -26.71
C ASN A 39 -8.63 17.68 -26.71
N VAL A 40 -7.33 17.84 -26.94
CA VAL A 40 -6.34 16.76 -26.83
C VAL A 40 -6.21 16.29 -25.38
N LEU A 41 -6.21 17.21 -24.41
CA LEU A 41 -6.19 16.87 -22.99
C LEU A 41 -7.49 16.16 -22.56
N ALA A 42 -8.66 16.63 -23.01
CA ALA A 42 -9.95 15.99 -22.73
C ALA A 42 -10.05 14.60 -23.38
N GLN A 43 -9.63 14.47 -24.63
CA GLN A 43 -9.61 13.18 -25.32
C GLN A 43 -8.60 12.22 -24.69
N SER A 44 -7.47 12.73 -24.18
CA SER A 44 -6.52 11.92 -23.41
C SER A 44 -7.06 11.51 -22.04
N SER A 45 -7.86 12.35 -21.37
CA SER A 45 -8.51 11.96 -20.11
C SER A 45 -9.59 10.93 -20.32
N ASP A 46 -10.37 11.04 -21.40
CA ASP A 46 -11.41 10.06 -21.75
C ASP A 46 -10.78 8.71 -22.09
N LEU A 47 -9.72 8.68 -22.89
CA LEU A 47 -8.96 7.46 -23.19
C LEU A 47 -8.33 6.84 -21.94
N LEU A 48 -7.80 7.67 -21.02
CA LEU A 48 -7.26 7.19 -19.75
C LEU A 48 -8.36 6.61 -18.86
N GLN A 49 -9.54 7.22 -18.84
CA GLN A 49 -10.69 6.73 -18.07
C GLN A 49 -11.24 5.43 -18.66
N GLU A 50 -11.33 5.32 -19.98
CA GLU A 50 -11.70 4.07 -20.68
C GLU A 50 -10.68 2.96 -20.43
N LEU A 51 -9.37 3.25 -20.52
CA LEU A 51 -8.31 2.28 -20.21
C LEU A 51 -8.33 1.85 -18.74
N THR A 52 -8.65 2.77 -17.82
CA THR A 52 -8.74 2.48 -16.39
C THR A 52 -9.95 1.58 -16.10
N GLY A 53 -11.11 1.87 -16.70
CA GLY A 53 -12.31 1.05 -16.59
C GLY A 53 -12.13 -0.33 -17.24
N ALA A 54 -11.49 -0.41 -18.40
CA ALA A 54 -11.17 -1.67 -19.06
C ALA A 54 -10.19 -2.52 -18.24
N ALA A 55 -9.15 -1.92 -17.68
CA ALA A 55 -8.21 -2.60 -16.79
C ALA A 55 -8.88 -3.10 -15.51
N ALA A 56 -9.74 -2.30 -14.88
CA ALA A 56 -10.50 -2.70 -13.69
C ALA A 56 -11.43 -3.89 -13.98
N ASN A 57 -12.13 -3.86 -15.12
CA ASN A 57 -12.99 -4.96 -15.55
C ASN A 57 -12.20 -6.23 -15.87
N LEU A 58 -11.02 -6.13 -16.50
CA LEU A 58 -10.14 -7.26 -16.78
C LEU A 58 -9.59 -7.88 -15.48
N VAL A 59 -9.12 -7.05 -14.56
CA VAL A 59 -8.66 -7.46 -13.22
C VAL A 59 -9.79 -8.15 -12.46
N GLY A 60 -10.99 -7.56 -12.47
CA GLY A 60 -12.16 -8.11 -11.78
C GLY A 60 -12.74 -9.38 -12.40
N ALA A 61 -12.65 -9.54 -13.73
CA ALA A 61 -13.12 -10.72 -14.42
C ALA A 61 -12.13 -11.89 -14.40
N ALA A 62 -10.86 -11.67 -14.06
CA ALA A 62 -9.78 -12.65 -14.27
C ALA A 62 -9.08 -13.17 -13.01
N LEU A 63 -9.31 -12.63 -11.81
CA LEU A 63 -8.58 -13.06 -10.61
C LEU A 63 -9.29 -14.23 -9.90
N THR A 64 -8.72 -15.43 -10.06
CA THR A 64 -9.12 -16.68 -9.40
C THR A 64 -8.17 -17.04 -8.23
N LEU A 65 -8.50 -18.08 -7.45
CA LEU A 65 -7.63 -18.57 -6.35
C LEU A 65 -6.20 -18.93 -6.81
N PRO A 66 -5.99 -19.65 -7.94
CA PRO A 66 -4.65 -19.84 -8.52
C PRO A 66 -3.90 -18.54 -8.83
N ASP A 67 -4.62 -17.47 -9.19
CA ASP A 67 -4.01 -16.18 -9.50
C ASP A 67 -3.53 -15.47 -8.23
N GLU A 68 -4.19 -15.66 -7.08
CA GLU A 68 -3.71 -15.14 -5.79
C GLU A 68 -2.34 -15.71 -5.42
N ALA A 69 -2.20 -17.04 -5.46
CA ALA A 69 -0.94 -17.70 -5.13
C ALA A 69 0.17 -17.29 -6.11
N THR A 70 -0.16 -17.20 -7.40
CA THR A 70 0.80 -16.80 -8.43
C THR A 70 1.26 -15.36 -8.25
N LEU A 71 0.32 -14.44 -7.98
CA LEU A 71 0.60 -13.03 -7.73
C LEU A 71 1.48 -12.85 -6.50
N GLY A 72 1.15 -13.52 -5.39
CA GLY A 72 1.94 -13.53 -4.17
C GLY A 72 3.38 -13.98 -4.43
N ASN A 73 3.54 -15.15 -5.05
CA ASN A 73 4.86 -15.73 -5.33
C ASN A 73 5.70 -14.85 -6.27
N ALA A 74 5.07 -14.22 -7.27
CA ALA A 74 5.77 -13.35 -8.21
C ALA A 74 6.24 -12.03 -7.58
N LEU A 75 5.52 -11.53 -6.56
CA LEU A 75 5.76 -10.21 -5.98
C LEU A 75 6.51 -10.24 -4.65
N TYR A 76 6.42 -11.31 -3.87
CA TYR A 76 6.87 -11.30 -2.47
C TYR A 76 8.34 -10.90 -2.32
N GLY A 77 9.23 -11.52 -3.08
CA GLY A 77 10.66 -11.17 -3.06
C GLY A 77 10.95 -9.71 -3.47
N ARG A 78 10.15 -9.17 -4.41
CA ARG A 78 10.28 -7.79 -4.89
C ARG A 78 9.84 -6.80 -3.82
N VAL A 79 8.69 -7.04 -3.21
CA VAL A 79 8.14 -6.19 -2.14
C VAL A 79 9.02 -6.28 -0.88
N ILE A 80 9.58 -7.45 -0.56
CA ILE A 80 10.61 -7.58 0.48
C ILE A 80 11.81 -6.69 0.18
N ALA A 81 12.33 -6.71 -1.05
CA ALA A 81 13.49 -5.91 -1.44
C ALA A 81 13.20 -4.40 -1.35
N MET A 82 12.00 -3.98 -1.76
CA MET A 82 11.53 -2.60 -1.62
C MET A 82 11.33 -2.19 -0.15
N SER A 83 11.03 -3.15 0.73
CA SER A 83 10.86 -2.95 2.18
C SER A 83 12.16 -3.06 2.98
N GLY A 84 13.31 -2.80 2.34
CA GLY A 84 14.62 -2.85 2.99
C GLY A 84 15.24 -4.25 3.12
N GLY A 85 14.60 -5.29 2.57
CA GLY A 85 15.08 -6.66 2.63
C GLY A 85 14.79 -7.38 3.95
N THR A 86 15.12 -8.67 4.02
CA THR A 86 14.95 -9.46 5.24
C THR A 86 15.95 -9.07 6.31
N TYR A 87 15.50 -9.00 7.56
CA TYR A 87 16.38 -8.84 8.72
C TYR A 87 17.35 -10.03 8.82
N HIS A 88 18.66 -9.75 8.80
CA HIS A 88 19.71 -10.76 8.71
C HIS A 88 20.00 -11.41 10.07
N ASN A 89 19.06 -12.24 10.54
CA ASN A 89 19.21 -13.04 11.75
C ASN A 89 18.32 -14.29 11.68
N THR A 90 18.91 -15.45 11.44
CA THR A 90 18.18 -16.72 11.28
C THR A 90 17.35 -17.10 12.52
N ALA A 91 17.86 -16.84 13.72
CA ALA A 91 17.14 -17.15 14.95
C ALA A 91 15.86 -16.32 15.08
N ILE A 92 15.89 -15.05 14.65
CA ILE A 92 14.72 -14.18 14.62
C ILE A 92 13.72 -14.59 13.54
N GLN A 93 14.20 -14.95 12.35
CA GLN A 93 13.32 -15.47 11.28
C GLN A 93 12.58 -16.75 11.74
N GLN A 94 13.30 -17.68 12.37
CA GLN A 94 12.67 -18.89 12.92
C GLN A 94 11.73 -18.61 14.09
N SER A 95 12.03 -17.60 14.91
CA SER A 95 11.15 -17.24 16.02
C SER A 95 9.85 -16.61 15.54
N ILE A 96 9.87 -15.72 14.53
CA ILE A 96 8.62 -15.17 14.00
C ILE A 96 7.77 -16.27 13.34
N GLN A 97 8.40 -17.22 12.64
CA GLN A 97 7.70 -18.37 12.05
C GLN A 97 7.06 -19.26 13.12
N ARG A 98 7.74 -19.50 14.24
CA ARG A 98 7.19 -20.29 15.36
C ARG A 98 6.02 -19.59 16.06
N VAL A 99 6.08 -18.26 16.22
CA VAL A 99 4.95 -17.48 16.75
C VAL A 99 3.77 -17.50 15.79
N ALA A 100 4.02 -17.37 14.48
CA ALA A 100 2.98 -17.31 13.47
C ALA A 100 2.35 -18.68 13.15
N ALA A 101 3.07 -19.79 13.32
CA ALA A 101 2.61 -21.13 12.95
C ALA A 101 1.20 -21.50 13.48
N PRO A 102 0.88 -21.36 14.79
CA PRO A 102 -0.47 -21.65 15.28
C PRO A 102 -1.53 -20.65 14.76
N LEU A 103 -1.13 -19.42 14.41
CA LEU A 103 -2.02 -18.42 13.84
C LEU A 103 -2.35 -18.73 12.38
N ILE A 104 -1.34 -19.09 11.60
CA ILE A 104 -1.47 -19.54 10.21
C ILE A 104 -2.32 -20.83 10.15
N ALA A 105 -2.11 -21.76 11.07
CA ALA A 105 -2.92 -22.99 11.14
C ALA A 105 -4.43 -22.72 11.39
N ALA A 106 -4.79 -21.53 11.88
CA ALA A 106 -6.17 -21.11 12.07
C ALA A 106 -6.85 -20.60 10.78
N SER A 107 -6.07 -20.31 9.73
CA SER A 107 -6.53 -19.80 8.44
C SER A 107 -7.53 -20.75 7.76
N THR A 108 -8.41 -20.19 6.93
CA THR A 108 -9.32 -20.94 6.07
C THR A 108 -8.75 -21.22 4.67
N ARG A 109 -7.46 -20.93 4.42
CA ARG A 109 -6.78 -21.06 3.13
C ARG A 109 -5.61 -22.06 3.20
N PRO A 110 -5.88 -23.37 3.42
CA PRO A 110 -4.84 -24.39 3.53
C PRO A 110 -4.11 -24.66 2.20
N GLU A 111 -4.66 -24.20 1.07
CA GLU A 111 -4.04 -24.31 -0.25
C GLU A 111 -2.84 -23.37 -0.43
N PHE A 112 -2.69 -22.36 0.43
CA PHE A 112 -1.59 -21.41 0.36
C PHE A 112 -0.33 -21.89 1.05
N GLN A 113 0.80 -21.63 0.42
CA GLN A 113 2.11 -21.76 1.02
C GLN A 113 2.41 -20.50 1.84
N TRP A 114 1.95 -20.53 3.09
CA TRP A 114 2.13 -19.43 4.02
C TRP A 114 3.59 -19.20 4.36
N GLU A 115 4.01 -17.94 4.27
CA GLU A 115 5.36 -17.51 4.59
C GLU A 115 5.29 -16.23 5.41
N ILE A 116 6.16 -16.13 6.42
CA ILE A 116 6.34 -14.90 7.19
C ILE A 116 7.83 -14.60 7.35
N VAL A 117 8.21 -13.34 7.11
CA VAL A 117 9.58 -12.85 7.33
C VAL A 117 9.60 -11.61 8.21
N VAL A 118 10.72 -11.43 8.92
CA VAL A 118 11.06 -10.15 9.55
C VAL A 118 11.85 -9.30 8.54
N LEU A 119 11.43 -8.04 8.37
CA LEU A 119 12.08 -7.08 7.48
C LEU A 119 13.05 -6.17 8.24
N ASP A 120 14.09 -5.70 7.55
CA ASP A 120 15.10 -4.78 8.10
C ASP A 120 14.64 -3.31 8.16
N ASP A 121 13.34 -3.07 8.36
CA ASP A 121 12.74 -1.74 8.38
C ASP A 121 12.42 -1.27 9.82
N ASN A 122 12.77 -0.02 10.13
CA ASN A 122 12.51 0.60 11.43
C ASN A 122 11.07 1.14 11.57
N ALA A 123 10.30 1.24 10.50
CA ALA A 123 8.89 1.61 10.57
C ALA A 123 8.11 0.58 11.39
N VAL A 124 7.15 1.06 12.19
CA VAL A 124 6.19 0.20 12.89
C VAL A 124 5.14 -0.19 11.85
N ASN A 125 5.31 -1.37 11.26
CA ASN A 125 4.40 -1.90 10.24
C ASN A 125 4.45 -3.43 10.14
N ALA A 126 3.37 -3.99 9.62
CA ALA A 126 3.27 -5.34 9.07
C ALA A 126 2.44 -5.24 7.79
N TRP A 127 2.55 -6.24 6.92
CA TRP A 127 1.73 -6.29 5.72
C TRP A 127 1.57 -7.72 5.22
N SER A 128 0.58 -7.90 4.36
CA SER A 128 0.25 -9.15 3.68
C SER A 128 0.09 -8.94 2.18
N LEU A 129 0.44 -9.97 1.41
CA LEU A 129 0.14 -10.10 -0.01
C LEU A 129 -0.69 -11.37 -0.26
N PRO A 130 -1.40 -11.44 -1.40
CA PRO A 130 -2.08 -12.67 -1.83
C PRO A 130 -1.21 -13.92 -1.73
N GLY A 131 -1.83 -15.10 -1.57
CA GLY A 131 -1.10 -16.36 -1.53
C GLY A 131 -0.39 -16.66 -0.20
N GLY A 132 -0.80 -16.02 0.89
CA GLY A 132 -0.28 -16.31 2.24
C GLY A 132 1.09 -15.70 2.54
N LYS A 133 1.45 -14.57 1.91
CA LYS A 133 2.76 -13.94 2.11
C LYS A 133 2.66 -12.80 3.10
N LEU A 134 3.32 -12.94 4.25
CA LEU A 134 3.26 -12.01 5.36
C LEU A 134 4.63 -11.42 5.66
N ALA A 135 4.68 -10.17 6.11
CA ALA A 135 5.92 -9.61 6.61
C ALA A 135 5.70 -8.69 7.81
N VAL A 136 6.69 -8.67 8.71
CA VAL A 136 6.67 -7.84 9.91
C VAL A 136 7.96 -7.05 9.98
N ASN A 137 7.87 -5.74 10.17
CA ASN A 137 9.06 -4.90 10.32
C ASN A 137 9.72 -5.11 11.68
N LYS A 138 11.07 -5.11 11.74
CA LYS A 138 11.79 -5.10 13.03
C LYS A 138 11.41 -3.91 13.91
N GLY A 139 10.97 -2.80 13.31
CA GLY A 139 10.40 -1.64 14.00
C GLY A 139 9.22 -2.03 14.88
N LEU A 140 8.26 -2.80 14.35
CA LEU A 140 7.08 -3.27 15.09
C LEU A 140 7.45 -4.14 16.29
N LEU A 141 8.43 -5.04 16.13
CA LEU A 141 8.88 -5.97 17.18
C LEU A 141 9.45 -5.25 18.42
N ARG A 142 9.90 -4.01 18.27
CA ARG A 142 10.39 -3.17 19.39
C ARG A 142 9.27 -2.58 20.23
N TYR A 143 8.03 -2.57 19.73
CA TYR A 143 6.90 -1.91 20.41
C TYR A 143 5.86 -2.88 20.93
N VAL A 144 5.67 -4.06 20.31
CA VAL A 144 4.81 -5.10 20.87
C VAL A 144 5.28 -5.48 22.29
N ALA A 145 4.40 -5.32 23.27
CA ALA A 145 4.75 -5.52 24.68
C ALA A 145 4.62 -6.99 25.11
N ASN A 146 3.70 -7.74 24.50
CA ASN A 146 3.46 -9.15 24.78
C ASN A 146 3.17 -9.94 23.49
N GLU A 147 3.12 -11.27 23.61
CA GLU A 147 2.95 -12.16 22.46
C GLU A 147 1.55 -12.08 21.85
N ASP A 148 0.51 -11.79 22.65
CA ASP A 148 -0.85 -11.63 22.15
C ASP A 148 -1.00 -10.36 21.29
N GLU A 149 -0.28 -9.27 21.59
CA GLU A 149 -0.22 -8.08 20.73
C GLU A 149 0.37 -8.40 19.35
N LEU A 150 1.49 -9.13 19.33
CA LEU A 150 2.10 -9.58 18.07
C LEU A 150 1.17 -10.54 17.31
N ALA A 151 0.51 -11.44 18.04
CA ALA A 151 -0.45 -12.36 17.46
C ALA A 151 -1.65 -11.62 16.86
N ALA A 152 -2.14 -10.54 17.49
CA ALA A 152 -3.24 -9.74 16.98
C ALA A 152 -2.89 -9.11 15.62
N VAL A 153 -1.69 -8.54 15.51
CA VAL A 153 -1.18 -7.98 14.23
C VAL A 153 -1.11 -9.05 13.15
N ILE A 154 -0.48 -10.19 13.44
CA ILE A 154 -0.34 -11.27 12.46
C ILE A 154 -1.72 -11.83 12.07
N SER A 155 -2.65 -11.95 13.02
CA SER A 155 -4.02 -12.43 12.77
C SER A 155 -4.82 -11.46 11.91
N HIS A 156 -4.61 -10.16 12.09
CA HIS A 156 -5.19 -9.12 11.23
C HIS A 156 -4.69 -9.28 9.78
N GLU A 157 -3.38 -9.45 9.59
CA GLU A 157 -2.80 -9.71 8.26
C GLU A 157 -3.27 -11.02 7.63
N ILE A 158 -3.42 -12.09 8.41
CA ILE A 158 -4.06 -13.34 7.95
C ILE A 158 -5.50 -13.06 7.51
N GLY A 159 -6.24 -12.22 8.22
CA GLY A 159 -7.59 -11.81 7.86
C GLY A 159 -7.67 -11.15 6.47
N HIS A 160 -6.72 -10.29 6.12
CA HIS A 160 -6.65 -9.69 4.79
C HIS A 160 -6.47 -10.74 3.68
N VAL A 161 -5.64 -11.75 3.91
CA VAL A 161 -5.41 -12.83 2.94
C VAL A 161 -6.63 -13.75 2.87
N ASP A 162 -7.17 -14.19 4.01
CA ASP A 162 -8.28 -15.15 4.05
C ASP A 162 -9.55 -14.60 3.41
N ARG A 163 -9.77 -13.29 3.53
CA ARG A 163 -10.90 -12.56 2.94
C ARG A 163 -10.60 -11.98 1.56
N SER A 164 -9.45 -12.29 0.97
CA SER A 164 -9.03 -11.82 -0.36
C SER A 164 -9.14 -10.29 -0.52
N HIS A 165 -8.89 -9.51 0.54
CA HIS A 165 -9.03 -8.05 0.52
C HIS A 165 -8.13 -7.38 -0.53
N ALA A 166 -6.94 -7.94 -0.77
CA ALA A 166 -6.05 -7.53 -1.86
C ALA A 166 -6.71 -7.63 -3.24
N LEU A 167 -7.43 -8.72 -3.53
CA LEU A 167 -8.12 -8.87 -4.79
C LEU A 167 -9.28 -7.88 -4.92
N GLU A 168 -10.05 -7.68 -3.86
CA GLU A 168 -11.15 -6.73 -3.87
C GLU A 168 -10.66 -5.29 -4.07
N GLU A 169 -9.55 -4.91 -3.44
CA GLU A 169 -8.94 -3.59 -3.65
C GLU A 169 -8.39 -3.43 -5.07
N MET A 170 -7.80 -4.49 -5.65
CA MET A 170 -7.32 -4.46 -7.04
C MET A 170 -8.42 -4.18 -8.07
N LYS A 171 -9.66 -4.54 -7.77
CA LYS A 171 -10.84 -4.28 -8.63
C LYS A 171 -11.29 -2.82 -8.58
N THR A 172 -10.79 -2.03 -7.64
CA THR A 172 -11.22 -0.64 -7.47
C THR A 172 -10.53 0.30 -8.46
N GLU A 173 -11.23 1.39 -8.81
CA GLU A 173 -10.63 2.49 -9.59
C GLU A 173 -9.43 3.12 -8.87
N ARG A 174 -9.41 3.09 -7.52
CA ARG A 174 -8.28 3.59 -6.72
C ARG A 174 -7.01 2.83 -7.05
N PHE A 175 -7.08 1.50 -7.10
CA PHE A 175 -5.92 0.67 -7.43
C PHE A 175 -5.53 0.85 -8.90
N THR A 176 -6.47 0.74 -9.84
CA THR A 176 -6.15 0.80 -11.27
C THR A 176 -5.65 2.19 -11.72
N SER A 177 -6.13 3.25 -11.07
CA SER A 177 -5.60 4.61 -11.27
C SER A 177 -4.19 4.78 -10.73
N SER A 178 -3.80 3.99 -9.72
CA SER A 178 -2.44 4.01 -9.16
C SER A 178 -1.40 3.32 -10.06
N LEU A 179 -1.87 2.49 -11.01
CA LEU A 179 -1.01 1.84 -11.99
C LEU A 179 -0.35 2.89 -12.91
N SER A 180 0.89 2.63 -13.33
CA SER A 180 1.51 3.39 -14.41
C SER A 180 0.84 3.07 -15.75
N ASN A 181 1.03 3.92 -16.78
CA ASN A 181 0.56 3.62 -18.14
C ASN A 181 1.10 2.28 -18.66
N SER A 182 2.38 1.99 -18.36
CA SER A 182 3.01 0.73 -18.71
C SER A 182 2.39 -0.45 -17.98
N ALA A 183 2.05 -0.29 -16.69
CA ALA A 183 1.37 -1.31 -15.92
C ALA A 183 -0.06 -1.58 -16.42
N ARG A 184 -0.81 -0.53 -16.76
CA ARG A 184 -2.12 -0.65 -17.40
C ARG A 184 -2.03 -1.35 -18.75
N GLY A 185 -1.05 -1.00 -19.58
CA GLY A 185 -0.83 -1.63 -20.89
C GLY A 185 -0.40 -3.10 -20.77
N ALA A 186 0.46 -3.43 -19.81
CA ALA A 186 0.84 -4.81 -19.51
C ALA A 186 -0.38 -5.63 -19.06
N LEU A 187 -1.21 -5.09 -18.19
CA LEU A 187 -2.43 -5.76 -17.72
C LEU A 187 -3.48 -5.92 -18.82
N ALA A 188 -3.64 -4.92 -19.69
CA ALA A 188 -4.58 -4.95 -20.81
C ALA A 188 -4.12 -5.84 -21.98
N SER A 189 -2.81 -6.06 -22.14
CA SER A 189 -2.24 -6.91 -23.20
C SER A 189 -2.25 -8.40 -22.87
N HIS A 190 -2.53 -8.76 -21.62
CA HIS A 190 -2.59 -10.16 -21.21
C HIS A 190 -4.04 -10.60 -21.03
N THR A 191 -4.48 -11.52 -21.89
CA THR A 191 -5.73 -12.26 -21.70
C THR A 191 -5.55 -13.21 -20.52
N SER A 192 -6.25 -12.92 -19.41
CA SER A 192 -6.59 -13.79 -18.26
C SER A 192 -5.73 -15.07 -18.05
N GLY A 193 -5.03 -15.14 -16.91
CA GLY A 193 -4.46 -16.36 -16.35
C GLY A 193 -3.11 -16.14 -15.66
N GLY A 194 -2.82 -16.90 -14.59
CA GLY A 194 -1.61 -16.75 -13.77
C GLY A 194 -0.27 -16.70 -14.51
N ALA A 195 -0.14 -17.29 -15.70
CA ALA A 195 1.08 -17.24 -16.52
C ALA A 195 1.46 -15.80 -16.95
N ALA A 196 0.47 -14.92 -17.14
CA ALA A 196 0.69 -13.51 -17.45
C ALA A 196 1.28 -12.74 -16.24
N ILE A 197 0.73 -13.01 -15.05
CA ILE A 197 1.13 -12.38 -13.79
C ILE A 197 2.55 -12.81 -13.38
N ALA A 198 2.94 -14.04 -13.74
CA ALA A 198 4.29 -14.56 -13.53
C ALA A 198 5.34 -13.92 -14.46
N SER A 199 4.95 -13.18 -15.50
CA SER A 199 5.92 -12.52 -16.38
C SER A 199 6.66 -11.40 -15.63
N THR A 200 7.97 -11.28 -15.86
CA THR A 200 8.80 -10.27 -15.20
C THR A 200 8.27 -8.85 -15.43
N ALA A 201 7.79 -8.55 -16.64
CA ALA A 201 7.25 -7.24 -17.00
C ALA A 201 5.98 -6.88 -16.22
N VAL A 202 5.05 -7.83 -16.02
CA VAL A 202 3.84 -7.61 -15.22
C VAL A 202 4.19 -7.49 -13.74
N ALA A 203 5.08 -8.34 -13.23
CA ALA A 203 5.51 -8.27 -11.84
C ALA A 203 6.24 -6.95 -11.52
N ASP A 204 7.11 -6.47 -12.41
CA ASP A 204 7.77 -5.15 -12.32
C ASP A 204 6.73 -4.01 -12.27
N ALA A 205 5.70 -4.13 -13.10
CA ALA A 205 4.63 -3.14 -13.20
C ALA A 205 3.73 -3.09 -11.95
N LEU A 206 3.54 -4.22 -11.27
CA LEU A 206 2.62 -4.35 -10.14
C LEU A 206 3.29 -4.16 -8.78
N GLN A 207 4.61 -4.29 -8.66
CA GLN A 207 5.30 -4.28 -7.35
C GLN A 207 5.05 -2.99 -6.55
N GLU A 208 5.11 -1.82 -7.18
CA GLU A 208 4.88 -0.52 -6.53
C GLU A 208 3.42 -0.31 -6.09
N PRO A 209 2.41 -0.49 -6.97
CA PRO A 209 1.01 -0.46 -6.59
C PRO A 209 0.66 -1.44 -5.47
N MET A 210 1.18 -2.67 -5.53
CA MET A 210 0.89 -3.72 -4.56
C MET A 210 1.54 -3.43 -3.21
N MET A 211 2.79 -2.98 -3.19
CA MET A 211 3.45 -2.51 -1.98
C MET A 211 2.65 -1.34 -1.36
N LYS A 212 2.35 -0.31 -2.16
CA LYS A 212 1.56 0.83 -1.68
C LYS A 212 0.22 0.40 -1.12
N MET A 213 -0.49 -0.51 -1.78
CA MET A 213 -1.76 -1.06 -1.30
C MET A 213 -1.58 -1.75 0.05
N ALA A 214 -0.65 -2.72 0.12
CA ALA A 214 -0.39 -3.51 1.32
C ALA A 214 0.04 -2.66 2.52
N THR A 215 0.69 -1.51 2.31
CA THR A 215 1.12 -0.65 3.41
C THR A 215 0.26 0.59 3.64
N SER A 216 -0.65 0.96 2.73
CA SER A 216 -1.54 2.12 2.88
C SER A 216 -2.94 1.77 3.37
N GLY A 217 -3.25 0.47 3.48
CA GLY A 217 -4.46 -0.02 4.11
C GLY A 217 -5.60 -0.20 3.12
N TYR A 218 -6.58 -0.99 3.53
CA TYR A 218 -7.73 -1.34 2.73
C TYR A 218 -8.92 -0.42 3.03
N SER A 219 -10.05 -0.69 2.37
CA SER A 219 -11.31 -0.02 2.71
C SER A 219 -11.67 -0.18 4.19
N ARG A 220 -12.41 0.79 4.77
CA ARG A 220 -12.85 0.71 6.19
C ARG A 220 -13.61 -0.58 6.51
N SER A 221 -14.38 -1.11 5.55
CA SER A 221 -15.07 -2.40 5.73
C SER A 221 -14.10 -3.57 5.81
N ALA A 222 -13.09 -3.61 4.93
CA ALA A 222 -12.05 -4.64 4.96
C ALA A 222 -11.23 -4.58 6.25
N GLU A 223 -10.92 -3.39 6.75
CA GLU A 223 -10.23 -3.22 8.04
C GLU A 223 -11.03 -3.77 9.22
N ARG A 224 -12.33 -3.45 9.29
CA ARG A 224 -13.22 -3.97 10.33
C ARG A 224 -13.40 -5.49 10.23
N GLU A 225 -13.42 -6.02 9.02
CA GLU A 225 -13.51 -7.47 8.78
C GLU A 225 -12.22 -8.19 9.21
N ALA A 226 -11.05 -7.64 8.89
CA ALA A 226 -9.75 -8.15 9.34
C ALA A 226 -9.59 -8.06 10.86
N ASP A 227 -10.07 -6.99 11.50
CA ASP A 227 -10.14 -6.86 12.96
C ASP A 227 -11.00 -7.94 13.61
N ALA A 228 -12.22 -8.13 13.10
CA ALA A 228 -13.10 -9.18 13.59
C ALA A 228 -12.49 -10.57 13.39
N TYR A 229 -11.67 -10.74 12.33
CA TYR A 229 -10.99 -12.00 12.04
C TYR A 229 -9.97 -12.40 13.10
N ILE A 230 -9.41 -11.45 13.86
CA ILE A 230 -8.49 -11.73 14.97
C ILE A 230 -9.11 -12.74 15.96
N PHE A 231 -10.39 -12.60 16.25
CA PHE A 231 -11.08 -13.50 17.20
C PHE A 231 -11.24 -14.92 16.67
N ASN A 232 -11.40 -15.10 15.35
CA ASN A 232 -11.43 -16.44 14.74
C ASN A 232 -10.08 -17.14 14.89
N VAL A 233 -8.99 -16.39 14.72
CA VAL A 233 -7.63 -16.91 14.89
C VAL A 233 -7.35 -17.19 16.36
N PHE A 234 -7.68 -16.26 17.26
CA PHE A 234 -7.42 -16.38 18.69
C PHE A 234 -8.17 -17.55 19.32
N ALA A 235 -9.41 -17.79 18.90
CA ALA A 235 -10.19 -18.94 19.34
C ALA A 235 -9.53 -20.29 19.01
N LYS A 236 -8.81 -20.39 17.88
CA LYS A 236 -8.13 -21.62 17.44
C LYS A 236 -6.69 -21.74 17.96
N SER A 237 -6.01 -20.61 18.17
CA SER A 237 -4.61 -20.54 18.62
C SER A 237 -4.45 -20.43 20.14
N GLY A 238 -5.56 -20.26 20.87
CA GLY A 238 -5.61 -20.16 22.33
C GLY A 238 -5.05 -18.84 22.87
N ASN A 239 -5.06 -17.78 22.06
CA ASN A 239 -4.68 -16.43 22.48
C ASN A 239 -5.85 -15.74 23.23
N ASP A 240 -5.55 -14.79 24.10
CA ASP A 240 -6.58 -14.10 24.91
C ASP A 240 -7.29 -13.02 24.07
N PRO A 241 -8.60 -13.15 23.77
CA PRO A 241 -9.34 -12.17 22.96
C PRO A 241 -9.35 -10.76 23.58
N ARG A 242 -9.18 -10.63 24.91
CA ARG A 242 -9.11 -9.33 25.58
C ARG A 242 -7.86 -8.53 25.21
N LYS A 243 -6.86 -9.19 24.63
CA LYS A 243 -5.58 -8.61 24.20
C LYS A 243 -5.57 -8.14 22.76
N ALA A 244 -6.59 -8.48 21.95
CA ALA A 244 -6.69 -8.02 20.56
C ALA A 244 -6.59 -6.49 20.40
N PRO A 245 -7.18 -5.64 21.28
CA PRO A 245 -7.05 -4.19 21.15
C PRO A 245 -5.69 -3.63 21.62
N ASP A 246 -4.89 -4.40 22.36
CA ASP A 246 -3.71 -3.89 23.08
C ASP A 246 -2.69 -3.27 22.11
N PHE A 247 -2.47 -3.86 20.93
CA PHE A 247 -1.52 -3.29 19.96
C PHE A 247 -2.00 -1.97 19.36
N PHE A 248 -3.31 -1.83 19.09
CA PHE A 248 -3.87 -0.55 18.65
C PHE A 248 -3.73 0.52 19.74
N ARG A 249 -3.84 0.14 21.02
CA ARG A 249 -3.52 1.06 22.12
C ARG A 249 -2.03 1.41 22.09
N THR A 250 -1.13 0.44 21.97
CA THR A 250 0.31 0.68 21.80
C THR A 250 0.59 1.67 20.67
N LEU A 251 -0.11 1.56 19.54
CA LEU A 251 -0.03 2.53 18.46
C LEU A 251 -0.41 3.93 18.93
N THR A 252 -1.53 4.15 19.63
CA THR A 252 -1.94 5.53 20.05
C THR A 252 -0.91 6.21 20.95
N GLN A 253 -0.03 5.43 21.55
CA GLN A 253 1.09 5.90 22.37
C GLN A 253 2.27 6.40 21.53
N LEU A 254 2.43 5.87 20.32
CA LEU A 254 3.54 6.16 19.42
C LEU A 254 3.27 7.32 18.46
N ALA A 255 2.01 7.69 18.25
CA ALA A 255 1.64 8.80 17.39
C ALA A 255 2.11 10.15 17.97
N PRO A 256 2.95 10.93 17.25
CA PRO A 256 3.21 12.32 17.62
C PRO A 256 1.93 13.16 17.52
N HIS A 257 1.69 14.08 18.45
CA HIS A 257 0.58 15.05 18.38
C HIS A 257 0.72 16.04 17.21
N ASP A 258 1.89 16.12 16.58
CA ASP A 258 2.16 17.06 15.50
C ASP A 258 3.20 16.48 14.53
N THR A 259 3.03 16.78 13.23
CA THR A 259 3.89 16.47 12.05
C THR A 259 3.72 15.11 11.34
N LYS A 260 3.26 15.21 10.07
CA LYS A 260 3.68 14.63 8.76
C LYS A 260 4.53 13.35 8.64
N GLY A 261 4.93 12.70 9.71
CA GLY A 261 5.64 11.42 9.74
C GLY A 261 4.95 10.47 10.71
N THR A 262 3.65 10.24 10.49
CA THR A 262 2.90 9.21 11.20
C THR A 262 3.56 7.85 10.90
N THR A 263 3.83 7.07 11.95
CA THR A 263 4.09 5.63 11.85
C THR A 263 3.17 5.04 10.80
N SER A 264 3.70 4.22 9.86
CA SER A 264 2.96 3.70 8.70
C SER A 264 1.53 3.30 9.08
N LEU A 265 1.37 2.49 10.13
CA LEU A 265 0.08 2.03 10.65
C LEU A 265 -0.95 3.14 10.96
N PHE A 266 -0.57 4.35 11.38
CA PHE A 266 -1.51 5.48 11.58
C PHE A 266 -1.96 6.15 10.30
N SER A 267 -1.07 6.24 9.30
CA SER A 267 -1.45 6.71 7.95
C SER A 267 -2.33 5.70 7.24
N THR A 268 -2.10 4.42 7.52
CA THR A 268 -2.84 3.27 7.00
C THR A 268 -4.23 3.13 7.66
N TYR A 269 -4.40 3.57 8.92
CA TYR A 269 -5.60 3.33 9.73
C TYR A 269 -6.15 4.57 10.47
N PRO A 270 -6.81 5.50 9.75
CA PRO A 270 -7.32 6.77 10.32
C PRO A 270 -8.37 6.64 11.43
N ASP A 271 -8.91 5.43 11.67
CA ASP A 271 -10.02 5.17 12.61
C ASP A 271 -9.59 4.34 13.85
N THR A 272 -8.34 4.48 14.29
CA THR A 272 -7.73 3.64 15.35
C THR A 272 -8.57 3.57 16.64
N MET A 273 -9.16 4.69 17.10
CA MET A 273 -9.99 4.71 18.32
C MET A 273 -11.34 3.98 18.16
N GLU A 274 -11.96 4.09 16.97
CA GLU A 274 -13.19 3.36 16.66
C GLU A 274 -12.91 1.85 16.64
N ARG A 275 -11.83 1.44 15.99
CA ARG A 275 -11.40 0.03 15.92
C ARG A 275 -11.12 -0.56 17.29
N ILE A 276 -10.44 0.19 18.18
CA ILE A 276 -10.23 -0.21 19.58
C ILE A 276 -11.58 -0.48 20.26
N ALA A 277 -12.54 0.45 20.15
CA ALA A 277 -13.85 0.29 20.78
C ALA A 277 -14.61 -0.92 20.23
N LEU A 278 -14.55 -1.17 18.91
CA LEU A 278 -15.18 -2.33 18.28
C LEU A 278 -14.54 -3.65 18.74
N LEU A 279 -13.21 -3.72 18.82
CA LEU A 279 -12.49 -4.89 19.31
C LEU A 279 -12.78 -5.15 20.80
N GLU A 280 -12.84 -4.11 21.62
CA GLU A 280 -13.20 -4.22 23.04
C GLU A 280 -14.62 -4.75 23.23
N GLU A 281 -15.57 -4.26 22.43
CA GLU A 281 -16.95 -4.74 22.46
C GLU A 281 -17.04 -6.20 22.02
N ALA A 282 -16.40 -6.54 20.89
CA ALA A 282 -16.37 -7.91 20.38
C ALA A 282 -15.74 -8.88 21.38
N ALA A 283 -14.66 -8.50 22.05
CA ALA A 283 -13.95 -9.33 23.02
C ALA A 283 -14.82 -9.75 24.22
N LYS A 284 -15.84 -8.96 24.61
CA LYS A 284 -16.77 -9.30 25.71
C LYS A 284 -17.58 -10.56 25.43
N SER A 285 -17.82 -10.87 24.16
CA SER A 285 -18.59 -12.05 23.73
C SER A 285 -17.73 -13.30 23.53
N GLN A 286 -16.40 -13.18 23.62
CA GLN A 286 -15.48 -14.27 23.31
C GLN A 286 -15.15 -15.11 24.56
N PRO A 287 -14.94 -16.44 24.39
CA PRO A 287 -14.41 -17.28 25.46
C PRO A 287 -13.06 -16.76 25.95
N THR A 288 -12.95 -16.48 27.24
CA THR A 288 -11.68 -16.02 27.82
C THR A 288 -10.70 -17.18 27.96
N HIS A 289 -9.45 -16.91 27.62
CA HIS A 289 -8.34 -17.82 27.85
C HIS A 289 -7.53 -17.33 29.06
N ALA A 290 -6.98 -18.26 29.83
CA ALA A 290 -6.08 -17.90 30.91
C ALA A 290 -4.82 -17.21 30.33
N PRO A 291 -4.24 -16.22 31.04
CA PRO A 291 -2.97 -15.62 30.65
C PRO A 291 -1.91 -16.69 30.41
N ARG A 292 -1.21 -16.61 29.28
CA ARG A 292 -0.17 -17.56 28.91
C ARG A 292 1.20 -16.96 29.20
N ASN A 293 2.14 -17.81 29.62
CA ASN A 293 3.54 -17.40 29.62
C ASN A 293 4.00 -17.19 28.17
N PRO A 294 4.81 -16.15 27.89
CA PRO A 294 5.32 -15.94 26.55
C PRO A 294 6.15 -17.14 26.09
N SER A 295 6.00 -17.51 24.82
CA SER A 295 6.73 -18.62 24.21
C SER A 295 8.23 -18.36 24.19
N VAL A 296 9.01 -19.43 24.10
CA VAL A 296 10.48 -19.32 23.90
C VAL A 296 10.80 -18.51 22.64
N ALA A 297 9.99 -18.66 21.58
CA ALA A 297 10.16 -17.92 20.34
C ALA A 297 9.92 -16.41 20.54
N PHE A 298 8.85 -16.03 21.24
CA PHE A 298 8.60 -14.63 21.57
C PHE A 298 9.69 -14.05 22.49
N ASN A 299 10.12 -14.79 23.52
CA ASN A 299 11.21 -14.36 24.39
C ASN A 299 12.52 -14.15 23.61
N GLN A 300 12.82 -15.01 22.63
CA GLN A 300 13.95 -14.81 21.73
C GLN A 300 13.82 -13.52 20.91
N ILE A 301 12.63 -13.22 20.38
CA ILE A 301 12.35 -11.95 19.70
C ILE A 301 12.63 -10.77 20.64
N LYS A 302 12.09 -10.81 21.87
CA LYS A 302 12.24 -9.71 22.83
C LYS A 302 13.67 -9.56 23.39
N SER A 303 14.48 -10.62 23.39
CA SER A 303 15.90 -10.50 23.73
C SER A 303 16.67 -9.64 22.72
N THR A 304 16.29 -9.69 21.44
CA THR A 304 16.91 -8.91 20.36
C THR A 304 16.22 -7.55 20.16
N PHE A 305 14.91 -7.50 20.38
CA PHE A 305 14.09 -6.29 20.32
C PHE A 305 13.40 -6.01 21.65
N PRO A 306 14.13 -5.58 22.69
CA PRO A 306 13.51 -5.20 23.95
C PRO A 306 12.42 -4.15 23.74
N THR A 307 11.29 -4.28 24.46
CA THR A 307 10.19 -3.32 24.35
C THR A 307 10.68 -1.93 24.73
N ARG A 308 10.61 -0.99 23.78
CA ARG A 308 10.94 0.40 24.06
C ARG A 308 9.76 1.05 24.75
N MET A 309 9.81 1.14 26.07
CA MET A 309 8.83 1.84 26.92
C MET A 309 8.90 3.38 26.81
N TYR A 310 9.60 3.95 25.84
CA TYR A 310 9.83 5.40 25.78
C TYR A 310 8.59 6.14 25.28
N TYR A 311 7.71 6.46 26.23
CA TYR A 311 6.95 7.70 26.21
C TYR A 311 7.88 8.88 26.57
N ARG A 312 7.84 9.91 25.72
CA ARG A 312 8.09 11.32 26.01
C ARG A 312 9.39 11.68 26.76
N ARG A 313 10.37 12.15 25.98
CA ARG A 313 11.06 13.40 26.31
C ARG A 313 11.32 14.18 25.01
N LEU A 314 10.26 14.77 24.47
CA LEU A 314 10.42 15.99 23.66
C LEU A 314 10.73 17.08 24.68
N GLY A 315 12.02 17.33 24.88
CA GLY A 315 12.51 18.60 25.41
C GLY A 315 12.60 19.61 24.27
#